data_AF-A0A3D1QB20-F1
#
_entry.id   AF-A0A3D1QB20-F1
#
_cell.length_a   1.000
_cell.length_b   1.000
_cell.length_c   1.000
_cell.angle_alpha   90.00
_cell.angle_beta   90.00
_cell.angle_gamma   90.00
#
_symmetry.space_group_name_H-M   'P 1'
#
loop_
_entity.id
_entity.type
_entity.pdbx_description
1 polymer ?
#
loop_
_entity_poly.entity_id
_entity_poly.type
_entity_poly.pdbx_seq_one_letter_code
_entity_poly.pdbx_strand_id
1 'polypeptide(L)'
;MVYELQVITIRANNRLGELINERLEWIKQRGYQVEIISEHLDADMDSMIFRLHESGRDEDVFHTGDIVYICKHQLAEAIAEHIVTAWESRLLWREIQRTCRSLSPDDKNRLLGKAEEFIKCCHSSESLNLLMNFGRKSRIANRIMGYIEDAPL
;
A
#
# COMPACT_ATOMS: atom_id res chain seq x y z
N MET A 1 6.78 -0.58 -22.74
CA MET A 1 6.40 -0.84 -21.34
C MET A 1 7.68 -0.92 -20.56
N VAL A 2 7.83 -0.13 -19.49
CA VAL A 2 9.10 0.03 -18.76
C VAL A 2 9.05 -0.66 -17.41
N TYR A 3 7.87 -0.73 -16.80
CA TYR A 3 7.68 -1.34 -15.51
C TYR A 3 6.23 -1.84 -15.36
N GLU A 4 6.06 -2.99 -14.72
CA GLU A 4 4.78 -3.57 -14.36
C GLU A 4 4.83 -4.06 -12.91
N LEU A 5 3.73 -3.88 -12.16
CA LEU A 5 3.56 -4.42 -10.83
C LEU A 5 2.14 -4.91 -10.64
N GLN A 6 1.98 -6.16 -10.20
CA GLN A 6 0.69 -6.69 -9.77
C GLN A 6 0.58 -6.67 -8.24
N VAL A 7 -0.52 -6.10 -7.74
CA VAL A 7 -0.85 -6.07 -6.32
C VAL A 7 -2.20 -6.73 -6.11
N ILE A 8 -2.23 -7.76 -5.28
CA ILE A 8 -3.48 -8.37 -4.83
C ILE A 8 -3.93 -7.68 -3.55
N THR A 9 -5.11 -7.08 -3.57
CA THR A 9 -5.65 -6.32 -2.44
C THR A 9 -7.11 -6.67 -2.14
N ILE A 10 -7.61 -6.18 -1.02
CA ILE A 10 -9.00 -6.39 -0.57
C ILE A 10 -9.90 -5.38 -1.30
N ARG A 11 -11.08 -5.83 -1.72
CA ARG A 11 -12.09 -4.98 -2.38
C ARG A 11 -12.67 -3.91 -1.45
N ALA A 12 -12.93 -4.28 -0.20
CA ALA A 12 -13.50 -3.38 0.79
C ALA A 12 -12.59 -2.16 1.01
N ASN A 13 -13.05 -1.00 0.55
CA ASN A 13 -12.37 0.29 0.68
C ASN A 13 -11.06 0.40 -0.15
N ASN A 14 -11.01 -0.23 -1.32
CA ASN A 14 -9.86 -0.20 -2.23
C ASN A 14 -9.66 1.17 -2.90
N ARG A 15 -9.14 2.13 -2.12
CA ARG A 15 -8.66 3.43 -2.63
C ARG A 15 -7.22 3.39 -3.14
N LEU A 16 -6.61 2.19 -3.23
CA LEU A 16 -5.20 2.05 -3.62
C LEU A 16 -4.96 2.60 -5.03
N GLY A 17 -5.88 2.33 -5.97
CA GLY A 17 -5.79 2.85 -7.34
C GLY A 17 -5.86 4.37 -7.38
N GLU A 18 -6.78 4.98 -6.63
CA GLU A 18 -6.92 6.45 -6.49
C GLU A 18 -5.64 7.06 -5.89
N LEU A 19 -5.17 6.50 -4.76
CA LEU A 19 -3.96 6.96 -4.07
C LEU A 19 -2.72 6.91 -4.98
N ILE A 20 -2.57 5.84 -5.76
CA ILE A 20 -1.46 5.70 -6.70
C ILE A 20 -1.62 6.68 -7.85
N ASN A 21 -2.83 6.82 -8.37
CA ASN A 21 -3.12 7.76 -9.46
C ASN A 21 -2.79 9.21 -9.08
N GLU A 22 -3.16 9.64 -7.87
CA GLU A 22 -2.84 10.96 -7.32
C GLU A 22 -1.33 11.16 -7.15
N ARG A 23 -0.62 10.16 -6.62
CA ARG A 23 0.83 10.24 -6.37
C ARG A 23 1.66 10.23 -7.66
N LEU A 24 1.17 9.59 -8.72
CA LEU A 24 1.85 9.50 -10.01
C LEU A 24 1.46 10.61 -10.99
N GLU A 25 0.62 11.57 -10.58
CA GLU A 25 0.18 12.67 -11.44
C GLU A 25 1.36 13.50 -11.99
N TRP A 26 2.40 13.70 -11.17
CA TRP A 26 3.63 14.35 -11.60
C TRP A 26 4.36 13.58 -12.72
N ILE A 27 4.38 12.25 -12.65
CA ILE A 27 5.00 11.41 -13.69
C ILE A 27 4.21 11.49 -15.00
N LYS A 28 2.87 11.54 -14.92
CA LYS A 28 2.02 11.75 -16.09
C LYS A 28 2.23 13.11 -16.75
N GLN A 29 2.40 14.17 -15.95
CA GLN A 29 2.70 15.51 -16.47
C GLN A 29 4.02 15.56 -17.25
N ARG A 30 4.96 14.66 -16.95
CA ARG A 30 6.22 14.50 -17.69
C ARG A 30 6.06 13.78 -19.03
N GLY A 31 4.90 13.18 -19.30
CA GLY A 31 4.57 12.52 -20.55
C GLY A 31 4.40 11.01 -20.44
N TYR A 32 4.83 10.39 -19.33
CA TYR A 32 4.68 8.95 -19.11
C TYR A 32 3.21 8.56 -19.00
N GLN A 33 2.86 7.40 -19.56
CA GLN A 33 1.51 6.86 -19.44
C GLN A 33 1.48 5.84 -18.31
N VAL A 34 0.54 6.03 -17.39
CA VAL A 34 0.27 5.12 -16.28
C VAL A 34 -1.06 4.46 -16.53
N GLU A 35 -1.06 3.13 -16.64
CA GLU A 35 -2.27 2.32 -16.73
C GLU A 35 -2.48 1.59 -15.40
N ILE A 36 -3.70 1.66 -14.88
CA ILE A 36 -4.11 0.95 -13.66
C ILE A 36 -5.30 0.07 -14.04
N ILE A 37 -5.09 -1.24 -14.10
CA ILE A 37 -6.13 -2.22 -14.41
C ILE A 37 -6.56 -2.87 -13.10
N SER A 38 -7.86 -2.89 -12.84
CA SER A 38 -8.44 -3.58 -11.68
C SER A 38 -9.28 -4.76 -12.16
N GLU A 39 -8.91 -5.96 -11.74
CA GLU A 39 -9.60 -7.21 -12.03
C GLU A 39 -10.14 -7.83 -10.75
N HIS A 40 -11.37 -8.34 -10.80
CA HIS A 40 -11.97 -9.01 -9.66
C HIS A 40 -11.46 -10.46 -9.61
N LEU A 41 -10.75 -10.83 -8.54
CA LEU A 41 -10.25 -12.21 -8.35
C LEU A 41 -11.30 -13.11 -7.68
N ASP A 42 -11.90 -12.64 -6.59
CA ASP A 42 -12.88 -13.40 -5.80
C ASP A 42 -13.91 -12.46 -5.14
N ALA A 43 -14.80 -12.94 -4.27
CA ALA A 43 -15.82 -12.15 -3.58
C ALA A 43 -15.24 -10.95 -2.79
N ASP A 44 -14.05 -11.11 -2.23
CA ASP A 44 -13.43 -10.16 -1.29
C ASP A 44 -12.12 -9.52 -1.79
N MET A 45 -11.58 -9.98 -2.92
CA MET A 45 -10.22 -9.66 -3.37
C MET A 45 -10.21 -9.14 -4.81
N ASP A 46 -9.38 -8.13 -5.04
CA ASP A 46 -9.12 -7.52 -6.34
C ASP A 46 -7.63 -7.63 -6.68
N SER A 47 -7.35 -7.92 -7.95
CA SER A 47 -6.02 -7.80 -8.56
C SER A 47 -5.90 -6.42 -9.18
N MET A 48 -4.86 -5.67 -8.83
CA MET A 48 -4.57 -4.38 -9.42
C MET A 48 -3.22 -4.46 -10.14
N ILE A 49 -3.24 -4.29 -11.46
CA ILE A 49 -2.06 -4.32 -12.31
C ILE A 49 -1.71 -2.87 -12.67
N PHE A 50 -0.50 -2.47 -12.32
CA PHE A 50 0.07 -1.17 -12.64
C PHE A 50 1.05 -1.33 -13.78
N ARG A 51 0.91 -0.50 -14.82
CA ARG A 51 1.87 -0.44 -15.92
C ARG A 51 2.34 0.98 -16.15
N LEU A 52 3.65 1.13 -16.29
CA LEU A 52 4.30 2.36 -16.69
C LEU A 52 4.81 2.21 -18.13
N HIS A 53 4.38 3.12 -18.99
CA HIS A 53 4.82 3.19 -20.38
C HIS A 53 5.63 4.47 -20.59
N GLU A 54 6.75 4.32 -21.29
CA GLU A 54 7.57 5.43 -21.74
C GLU A 54 6.81 6.21 -22.81
N SER A 55 6.82 7.53 -22.69
CA SER A 55 6.55 8.37 -23.86
C SER A 55 7.85 8.59 -24.60
N GLY A 56 7.86 8.40 -25.91
CA GLY A 56 9.01 8.66 -26.79
C GLY A 56 9.34 10.15 -26.95
N ARG A 57 9.44 10.90 -25.84
CA ARG A 57 9.95 12.27 -25.83
C ARG A 57 11.46 12.21 -25.58
N ASP A 58 12.22 12.70 -26.55
CA ASP A 58 13.70 12.70 -26.60
C ASP A 58 14.37 13.75 -25.68
N GLU A 59 13.59 14.58 -24.98
CA GLU A 59 14.12 15.66 -24.14
C GLU A 59 13.78 15.40 -22.68
N ASP A 60 14.57 14.59 -21.98
CA ASP A 60 14.38 14.39 -20.54
C ASP A 60 15.68 14.56 -19.74
N VAL A 61 15.58 15.36 -18.67
CA VAL A 61 16.65 15.60 -17.69
C VAL A 61 16.86 14.37 -16.80
N PHE A 62 15.87 13.49 -16.73
CA PHE A 62 15.89 12.27 -15.94
C PHE A 62 16.05 11.05 -16.84
N HIS A 63 16.90 10.10 -16.45
CA HIS A 63 16.97 8.83 -17.15
C HIS A 63 15.71 8.01 -16.86
N THR A 64 15.32 7.15 -17.80
CA THR A 64 14.19 6.21 -17.63
C THR A 64 14.30 5.42 -16.31
N GLY A 65 15.53 5.07 -15.91
CA GLY A 65 15.80 4.41 -14.62
C GLY A 65 15.42 5.25 -13.39
N ASP A 66 15.63 6.56 -13.42
CA ASP A 66 15.26 7.47 -12.33
C ASP A 66 13.73 7.55 -12.19
N ILE A 67 13.02 7.61 -13.31
CA ILE A 67 11.55 7.65 -13.33
C ILE A 67 10.98 6.33 -12.81
N VAL A 68 11.55 5.19 -13.21
CA VAL A 68 11.18 3.89 -12.67
C VAL A 68 11.41 3.83 -11.16
N TYR A 69 12.56 4.31 -10.68
CA TYR A 69 12.86 4.35 -9.25
C TYR A 69 11.86 5.21 -8.46
N ILE A 70 11.56 6.43 -8.95
CA ILE A 70 10.54 7.30 -8.36
C ILE A 70 9.19 6.60 -8.34
N CYS A 71 8.80 5.96 -9.44
CA CYS A 71 7.55 5.20 -9.54
C CYS A 71 7.49 4.09 -8.48
N LYS A 72 8.53 3.25 -8.40
CA LYS A 72 8.64 2.18 -7.39
C LYS A 72 8.50 2.72 -5.96
N HIS A 73 9.17 3.83 -5.66
CA HIS A 73 9.07 4.47 -4.35
C HIS A 73 7.64 4.96 -4.06
N GLN A 74 6.99 5.64 -5.02
CA GLN A 74 5.60 6.11 -4.84
C GLN A 74 4.61 4.94 -4.65
N LEU A 75 4.81 3.84 -5.38
CA LEU A 75 4.02 2.62 -5.20
C LEU A 75 4.23 2.01 -3.82
N ALA A 76 5.47 1.91 -3.35
CA ALA A 76 5.78 1.38 -2.02
C ALA A 76 5.11 2.20 -0.90
N GLU A 77 5.16 3.53 -1.00
CA GLU A 77 4.50 4.45 -0.07
C GLU A 77 2.98 4.32 -0.09
N ALA A 78 2.37 4.21 -1.28
CA ALA A 78 0.92 4.07 -1.43
C ALA A 78 0.42 2.73 -0.88
N ILE A 79 1.14 1.63 -1.15
CA ILE A 79 0.82 0.31 -0.62
C ILE A 79 0.97 0.30 0.92
N ALA A 80 2.03 0.93 1.45
CA ALA A 80 2.22 1.03 2.89
C ALA A 80 1.06 1.79 3.57
N GLU A 81 0.61 2.88 2.97
CA GLU A 81 -0.55 3.64 3.43
C GLU A 81 -1.83 2.81 3.39
N HIS A 82 -2.04 2.07 2.31
CA HIS A 82 -3.18 1.17 2.19
C HIS A 82 -3.16 0.03 3.22
N ILE A 83 -1.99 -0.53 3.54
CA ILE A 83 -1.85 -1.55 4.59
C ILE A 83 -2.21 -0.97 5.97
N VAL A 84 -1.69 0.22 6.30
CA VAL A 84 -1.97 0.87 7.59
C VAL A 84 -3.45 1.25 7.71
N THR A 85 -4.10 1.67 6.62
CA THR A 85 -5.48 2.19 6.66
C THR A 85 -6.54 1.10 6.49
N ALA A 86 -6.33 0.14 5.59
CA ALA A 86 -7.35 -0.84 5.21
C ALA A 86 -7.08 -2.25 5.80
N TRP A 87 -5.83 -2.60 6.06
CA TRP A 87 -5.47 -3.95 6.52
C TRP A 87 -5.26 -4.08 8.03
N GLU A 88 -5.13 -2.97 8.76
CA GLU A 88 -4.76 -2.99 10.18
C GLU A 88 -5.70 -3.84 11.03
N SER A 89 -7.02 -3.65 10.94
CA SER A 89 -8.02 -4.44 11.67
C SER A 89 -7.94 -5.94 11.35
N ARG A 90 -7.82 -6.30 10.06
CA ARG A 90 -7.71 -7.71 9.63
C ARG A 90 -6.41 -8.35 10.11
N LEU A 91 -5.29 -7.63 10.07
CA LEU A 91 -4.00 -8.12 10.57
C LEU A 91 -4.05 -8.34 12.09
N LEU A 92 -4.67 -7.42 12.83
CA LEU A 92 -4.92 -7.59 14.27
C LEU A 92 -5.79 -8.81 14.54
N TRP A 93 -6.88 -8.97 13.80
CA TRP A 93 -7.76 -10.13 13.94
C TRP A 93 -7.01 -11.44 13.70
N ARG A 94 -6.19 -11.49 12.64
CA ARG A 94 -5.38 -12.67 12.31
C ARG A 94 -4.38 -13.00 13.42
N GLU A 95 -3.76 -11.99 14.02
CA GLU A 95 -2.84 -12.18 15.15
C GLU A 95 -3.58 -12.63 16.42
N ILE A 96 -4.75 -12.05 16.72
CA ILE A 96 -5.61 -12.48 17.84
C ILE A 96 -6.03 -13.94 17.66
N GLN A 97 -6.44 -14.34 16.46
CA GLN A 97 -6.78 -15.73 16.17
C GLN A 97 -5.57 -16.66 16.37
N ARG A 98 -4.37 -16.22 15.97
CA ARG A 98 -3.15 -17.02 16.07
C ARG A 98 -2.67 -17.18 17.51
N THR A 99 -2.71 -16.11 18.30
CA THR A 99 -2.08 -16.01 19.62
C THR A 99 -3.07 -16.32 20.75
N CYS A 100 -4.34 -15.94 20.64
CA CYS A 100 -5.34 -16.11 21.68
C CYS A 100 -6.25 -17.33 21.43
N ARG A 101 -5.68 -18.48 21.04
CA ARG A 101 -6.46 -19.65 20.59
C ARG A 101 -7.50 -20.14 21.60
N SER A 102 -7.15 -20.13 22.89
CA SER A 102 -7.98 -20.60 24.00
C SER A 102 -9.15 -19.68 24.36
N LEU A 103 -9.17 -18.43 23.88
CA LEU A 103 -10.26 -17.51 24.16
C LEU A 103 -11.51 -17.88 23.38
N SER A 104 -12.67 -17.61 24.00
CA SER A 104 -13.97 -17.70 23.33
C SER A 104 -14.04 -16.72 22.14
N PRO A 105 -14.89 -16.98 21.14
CA PRO A 105 -15.11 -16.04 20.04
C PRO A 105 -15.51 -14.64 20.53
N ASP A 106 -16.35 -14.56 21.57
CA ASP A 106 -16.79 -13.28 22.15
C ASP A 106 -15.64 -12.51 22.81
N ASP A 107 -14.76 -13.20 23.53
CA ASP A 107 -13.60 -12.56 24.15
C ASP A 107 -12.59 -12.10 23.11
N LYS A 108 -12.42 -12.86 22.01
CA LYS A 108 -11.60 -12.44 20.86
C LYS A 108 -12.16 -11.17 20.22
N ASN A 109 -13.47 -11.07 20.03
CA ASN A 109 -14.12 -9.88 19.47
C ASN A 109 -13.94 -8.65 20.40
N ARG A 110 -14.08 -8.85 21.72
CA ARG A 110 -13.82 -7.78 22.71
C ARG A 110 -12.36 -7.33 22.69
N LEU A 111 -11.43 -8.28 22.54
CA LEU A 111 -10.00 -7.97 22.44
C LEU A 111 -9.69 -7.18 21.17
N LEU A 112 -10.29 -7.55 20.03
CA LEU A 112 -10.15 -6.81 18.79
C LEU A 112 -10.61 -5.36 18.95
N GLY A 113 -11.81 -5.15 19.50
CA GLY A 113 -12.34 -3.80 19.72
C GLY A 113 -11.43 -2.94 20.61
N LYS A 114 -10.89 -3.51 21.69
CA LYS A 114 -9.93 -2.80 22.57
C LYS A 114 -8.61 -2.49 21.87
N ALA A 115 -8.11 -3.42 21.04
CA ALA A 115 -6.88 -3.21 20.28
C ALA A 115 -7.04 -2.10 19.23
N GLU A 116 -8.16 -2.08 18.53
CA GLU A 116 -8.49 -1.02 17.57
C GLU A 116 -8.64 0.35 18.23
N GLU A 117 -9.31 0.40 19.40
CA GLU A 117 -9.45 1.63 20.17
C GLU A 117 -8.10 2.17 20.63
N PHE A 118 -7.22 1.29 21.14
CA PHE A 118 -5.86 1.68 21.53
C PHE A 118 -5.08 2.31 20.37
N ILE A 119 -5.16 1.70 19.18
CA ILE A 119 -4.47 2.23 18.00
C ILE A 119 -5.07 3.57 17.55
N LYS A 120 -6.40 3.70 17.56
CA LYS A 120 -7.07 4.99 17.26
C LYS A 120 -6.61 6.09 18.22
N CYS A 121 -6.43 5.79 19.51
CA CYS A 121 -5.87 6.74 20.48
C CYS A 121 -4.42 7.13 20.19
N CYS A 122 -3.62 6.23 19.59
CA CYS A 122 -2.29 6.62 19.10
C CYS A 122 -2.35 7.57 17.91
N HIS A 123 -3.44 7.57 17.14
CA HIS A 123 -3.63 8.44 15.97
C HIS A 123 -4.15 9.83 16.36
N SER A 124 -4.86 9.95 17.49
CA SER A 124 -5.46 11.22 17.94
C SER A 124 -4.47 12.19 18.59
N SER A 125 -3.32 11.69 19.08
CA SER A 125 -2.21 12.54 19.53
C SER A 125 -1.25 12.78 18.37
N GLU A 126 -1.03 14.04 18.00
CA GLU A 126 -0.14 14.42 16.88
C GLU A 126 1.27 13.86 17.03
N SER A 127 1.83 13.92 18.25
CA SER A 127 3.17 13.42 18.58
C SER A 127 3.26 11.90 18.48
N LEU A 128 2.25 11.18 18.97
CA LEU A 128 2.18 9.71 18.87
C LEU A 128 1.88 9.27 17.44
N ASN A 129 1.11 10.03 16.67
CA ASN A 129 0.81 9.76 15.27
C ASN A 129 2.07 9.89 14.41
N LEU A 130 2.89 10.94 14.63
CA LEU A 130 4.21 11.08 14.03
C LEU A 130 5.13 9.91 14.36
N LEU A 131 5.20 9.51 15.64
CA LEU A 131 6.11 8.46 16.06
C LEU A 131 5.67 7.06 15.59
N MET A 132 4.37 6.77 15.73
CA MET A 132 3.82 5.44 15.50
C MET A 132 3.40 5.26 14.05
N ASN A 133 2.62 6.16 13.46
CA ASN A 133 2.11 5.96 12.10
C ASN A 133 3.13 6.28 11.03
N PHE A 134 3.79 7.44 11.08
CA PHE A 134 4.80 7.74 10.07
C PHE A 134 5.99 6.78 10.18
N GLY A 135 6.43 6.45 11.40
CA GLY A 135 7.47 5.45 11.62
C GLY A 135 7.09 4.05 11.12
N ARG A 136 5.86 3.58 11.37
CA ARG A 136 5.37 2.28 10.88
C ARG A 136 5.21 2.29 9.37
N LYS A 137 4.57 3.32 8.80
CA LYS A 137 4.37 3.46 7.35
C LYS A 137 5.71 3.45 6.62
N SER A 138 6.68 4.24 7.06
CA SER A 138 8.03 4.28 6.45
C SER A 138 8.74 2.92 6.52
N ARG A 139 8.63 2.21 7.66
CA ARG A 139 9.20 0.86 7.78
C ARG A 139 8.55 -0.14 6.83
N ILE A 140 7.24 -0.05 6.65
CA ILE A 140 6.48 -0.90 5.72
C ILE A 140 6.85 -0.55 4.28
N ALA A 141 6.90 0.74 3.93
CA ALA A 141 7.29 1.23 2.61
C ALA A 141 8.70 0.76 2.22
N ASN A 142 9.69 0.88 3.11
CA ASN A 142 11.05 0.40 2.85
C ASN A 142 11.10 -1.12 2.61
N ARG A 143 10.28 -1.90 3.35
CA ARG A 143 10.19 -3.35 3.11
C ARG A 143 9.55 -3.66 1.77
N ILE A 144 8.48 -2.96 1.40
CA ILE A 144 7.81 -3.11 0.11
C ILE A 144 8.75 -2.72 -1.03
N MET A 145 9.52 -1.63 -0.87
CA MET A 145 10.52 -1.21 -1.82
C MET A 145 11.56 -2.31 -2.04
N GLY A 146 12.09 -2.92 -0.97
CA GLY A 146 12.99 -4.06 -1.09
C GLY A 146 12.37 -5.22 -1.88
N TYR A 147 11.10 -5.58 -1.62
CA TYR A 147 10.41 -6.59 -2.42
C TYR A 147 10.23 -6.21 -3.89
N ILE A 148 9.98 -4.93 -4.19
CA ILE A 148 9.84 -4.41 -5.55
C ILE A 148 11.19 -4.37 -6.29
N GLU A 149 12.29 -4.15 -5.58
CA GLU A 149 13.64 -4.16 -6.13
C GLU A 149 14.16 -5.58 -6.38
N ASP A 150 13.85 -6.52 -5.48
CA ASP A 150 14.25 -7.92 -5.56
C ASP A 150 13.36 -8.76 -6.50
N ALA A 151 12.20 -8.23 -6.93
CA ALA A 151 11.32 -8.90 -7.86
C ALA A 151 12.00 -9.04 -9.24
N PRO A 152 12.12 -10.26 -9.79
CA PRO A 152 12.64 -10.45 -11.14
C PRO A 152 11.72 -9.76 -12.16
N LEU A 153 12.34 -9.07 -13.13
CA LEU A 153 11.69 -8.43 -14.28
C LEU A 153 10.84 -9.40 -15.10
#